data_AF-A0A239HR41-F1
#
_entry.id   AF-A0A239HR41-F1
#
_cell.length_a   1.000
_cell.length_b   1.000
_cell.length_c   1.000
_cell.angle_alpha   90.00
_cell.angle_beta   90.00
_cell.angle_gamma   90.00
#
_symmetry.space_group_name_H-M   'P 1'
#
loop_
_entity.id
_entity.type
_entity.pdbx_description
1 polymer ?
#
loop_
_entity_poly.entity_id
_entity_poly.type
_entity_poly.pdbx_seq_one_letter_code
_entity_poly.pdbx_strand_id
1 'polypeptide(L)'
;MITRPSEAQEELSWVVALFYFKSAKYRDLVEFWERQGIPIAPATEEDVAAFERSLGIRLPDEFRRYLLEVSGTGPNGDREYFDFYSLFGLKLGSEKPWIAMGDGSLFTAPAHFRPEDFLIFADYLQICYAYAIRIRGDASQIGEVVHWGTTAYSPICTSFRVFIDLYLADDPRLHDIKALS
;
A
#
# COMPACT_ATOMS: atom_id res chain seq x y z
N MET A 1 14.22 -30.99 33.04
CA MET A 1 15.42 -30.18 32.77
C MET A 1 15.04 -29.14 31.74
N ILE A 2 14.85 -27.89 32.16
CA ILE A 2 14.60 -26.77 31.25
C ILE A 2 15.98 -26.15 31.00
N THR A 3 16.52 -26.34 29.81
CA THR A 3 17.79 -25.73 29.39
C THR A 3 17.57 -24.23 29.21
N ARG A 4 18.30 -23.41 29.98
CA ARG A 4 18.36 -21.97 29.74
C ARG A 4 18.91 -21.74 28.33
N PRO A 5 18.33 -20.80 27.55
CA PRO A 5 18.93 -20.37 26.29
C PRO A 5 20.37 -19.90 26.52
N SER A 6 21.24 -20.07 25.53
CA SER A 6 22.59 -19.54 25.61
C SER A 6 22.54 -18.01 25.52
N GLU A 7 23.49 -17.35 26.20
CA GLU A 7 23.64 -15.89 26.21
C GLU A 7 23.67 -15.29 24.79
N ALA A 8 24.25 -16.02 23.84
CA ALA A 8 24.29 -15.65 22.42
C ALA A 8 22.91 -15.65 21.73
N GLN A 9 21.96 -16.49 22.15
CA GLN A 9 20.59 -16.49 21.60
C GLN A 9 19.75 -15.33 22.15
N GLU A 10 19.98 -14.93 23.41
CA GLU A 10 19.34 -13.74 23.98
C GLU A 10 19.90 -12.46 23.34
N GLU A 11 21.22 -12.36 23.14
CA GLU A 11 21.81 -11.19 22.47
C GLU A 11 21.37 -11.06 21.00
N LEU A 12 21.24 -12.16 20.25
CA LEU A 12 20.69 -12.13 18.89
C LEU A 12 19.22 -11.68 18.90
N SER A 13 18.42 -12.12 19.87
CA SER A 13 17.03 -11.68 20.03
C SER A 13 16.94 -10.18 20.30
N TRP A 14 17.83 -9.63 21.12
CA TRP A 14 17.86 -8.20 21.41
C TRP A 14 18.38 -7.38 20.25
N VAL A 15 19.37 -7.86 19.49
CA VAL A 15 19.87 -7.18 18.29
C VAL A 15 18.80 -7.17 17.19
N VAL A 16 18.06 -8.27 16.99
CA VAL A 16 16.89 -8.30 16.09
C VAL A 16 15.79 -7.36 16.58
N ALA A 17 15.49 -7.35 17.89
CA ALA A 17 14.50 -6.45 18.49
C ALA A 17 14.92 -4.97 18.44
N LEU A 18 16.21 -4.66 18.56
CA LEU A 18 16.78 -3.32 18.44
C LEU A 18 16.82 -2.84 16.98
N PHE A 19 17.00 -3.74 16.01
CA PHE A 19 16.80 -3.43 14.59
C PHE A 19 15.32 -3.18 14.26
N TYR A 20 14.39 -3.89 14.91
CA TYR A 20 12.93 -3.64 14.85
C TYR A 20 12.47 -2.33 15.52
N PHE A 21 13.35 -1.67 16.28
CA PHE A 21 13.01 -0.44 17.02
C PHE A 21 13.27 0.86 16.24
N LYS A 22 13.45 0.78 14.91
CA LYS A 22 13.44 1.96 14.02
C LYS A 22 12.03 2.15 13.45
N SER A 23 11.37 3.21 13.93
CA SER A 23 10.01 3.72 13.68
C SER A 23 8.83 2.81 14.05
N ALA A 24 8.22 3.11 15.20
CA ALA A 24 6.98 2.49 15.70
C ALA A 24 5.71 2.81 14.88
N LYS A 25 5.83 3.28 13.64
CA LYS A 25 4.65 3.69 12.86
C LYS A 25 3.93 2.49 12.29
N TYR A 26 4.62 1.60 11.57
CA TYR A 26 3.98 0.44 10.96
C TYR A 26 4.08 -0.84 11.82
N ARG A 27 4.34 -0.71 13.13
CA ARG A 27 4.44 -1.87 14.03
C ARG A 27 3.20 -2.75 14.00
N ASP A 28 2.01 -2.16 14.14
CA ASP A 28 0.75 -2.92 14.17
C ASP A 28 0.51 -3.65 12.84
N LEU A 29 0.92 -3.04 11.73
CA LEU A 29 0.87 -3.66 10.40
C LEU A 29 1.82 -4.85 10.28
N VAL A 30 3.05 -4.68 10.74
CA VAL A 30 4.07 -5.74 10.75
C VAL A 30 3.59 -6.91 11.61
N GLU A 31 3.11 -6.65 12.83
CA GLU A 31 2.58 -7.70 13.70
C GLU A 31 1.38 -8.41 13.07
N PHE A 32 0.50 -7.66 12.40
CA PHE A 32 -0.66 -8.21 11.70
C PHE A 32 -0.25 -9.17 10.57
N TRP A 33 0.72 -8.78 9.75
CA TRP A 33 1.24 -9.61 8.65
C TRP A 33 2.07 -10.80 9.11
N GLU A 34 2.90 -10.62 10.14
CA GLU A 34 3.68 -11.71 10.73
C GLU A 34 2.80 -12.82 11.30
N ARG A 35 1.68 -12.47 11.97
CA ARG A 35 0.70 -13.46 12.47
C ARG A 35 0.07 -14.28 11.35
N GLN A 36 0.07 -13.76 10.13
CA GLN A 36 -0.43 -14.46 8.95
C GLN A 36 0.65 -15.30 8.25
N GLY A 37 1.92 -15.15 8.64
CA GLY A 37 3.07 -15.78 8.00
C GLY A 37 3.58 -15.03 6.77
N ILE A 38 3.22 -13.76 6.63
CA ILE A 38 3.65 -12.92 5.50
C ILE A 38 5.07 -12.40 5.78
N PRO A 39 6.04 -12.64 4.89
CA PRO A 39 7.39 -12.15 5.08
C PRO A 39 7.46 -10.63 4.86
N ILE A 40 8.10 -9.92 5.79
CA ILE A 40 8.36 -8.49 5.66
C ILE A 40 9.66 -8.28 4.89
N ALA A 41 9.60 -7.54 3.78
CA ALA A 41 10.74 -7.29 2.91
C ALA A 41 10.82 -5.81 2.54
N PRO A 42 11.42 -4.98 3.40
CA PRO A 42 11.53 -3.54 3.16
C PRO A 42 12.39 -3.22 1.93
N ALA A 43 12.04 -2.16 1.21
CA ALA A 43 12.87 -1.61 0.14
C ALA A 43 14.06 -0.85 0.73
N THR A 44 15.14 -0.71 -0.05
CA THR A 44 16.26 0.12 0.36
C THR A 44 16.04 1.59 0.00
N GLU A 45 16.74 2.50 0.68
CA GLU A 45 16.77 3.92 0.32
C GLU A 45 17.22 4.15 -1.13
N GLU A 46 18.16 3.33 -1.62
CA GLU A 46 18.64 3.38 -2.99
C GLU A 46 17.56 2.98 -3.99
N ASP A 47 16.84 1.88 -3.72
CA ASP A 47 15.76 1.41 -4.59
C ASP A 47 14.64 2.44 -4.68
N VAL A 48 14.20 2.97 -3.53
CA VAL A 48 13.15 3.99 -3.47
C VAL A 48 13.58 5.25 -4.22
N ALA A 49 14.82 5.72 -4.01
CA ALA A 49 15.34 6.89 -4.72
C ALA A 49 15.53 6.63 -6.23
N ALA A 50 15.86 5.41 -6.64
CA ALA A 50 15.92 5.03 -8.05
C ALA A 50 14.52 5.02 -8.69
N PHE A 51 13.52 4.51 -7.98
CA PHE A 51 12.12 4.53 -8.41
C PHE A 51 11.56 5.96 -8.55
N GLU A 52 11.79 6.82 -7.55
CA GLU A 52 11.39 8.23 -7.61
C GLU A 52 12.03 8.94 -8.81
N ARG A 53 13.33 8.69 -9.06
CA ARG A 53 14.04 9.26 -10.22
C ARG A 53 13.54 8.73 -11.55
N SER A 54 13.26 7.44 -11.68
CA SER A 54 12.85 6.83 -12.95
C SER A 54 11.50 7.35 -13.44
N LEU A 55 10.60 7.70 -12.50
CA LEU A 55 9.30 8.29 -12.80
C LEU A 55 9.30 9.82 -12.75
N GLY A 56 10.37 10.45 -12.26
CA GLY A 56 10.45 11.90 -12.07
C GLY A 56 9.42 12.41 -11.05
N ILE A 57 9.24 11.68 -9.95
CA ILE A 57 8.24 11.96 -8.90
C ILE A 57 8.91 12.09 -7.53
N ARG A 58 8.12 12.53 -6.55
CA ARG A 58 8.43 12.39 -5.12
C ARG A 58 7.26 11.65 -4.48
N LEU A 59 7.55 10.56 -3.79
CA LEU A 59 6.52 9.80 -3.09
C LEU A 59 6.01 10.60 -1.88
N PRO A 60 4.72 10.48 -1.53
CA PRO A 60 4.22 11.00 -0.26
C PRO A 60 5.03 10.44 0.91
N ASP A 61 5.42 11.29 1.86
CA ASP A 61 6.37 10.93 2.94
C ASP A 61 5.96 9.67 3.71
N GLU A 62 4.68 9.52 4.04
CA GLU A 62 4.18 8.34 4.77
C GLU A 62 4.23 7.06 3.91
N PHE A 63 3.99 7.17 2.60
CA PHE A 63 4.06 6.03 1.69
C PHE A 63 5.50 5.63 1.39
N ARG A 64 6.39 6.62 1.22
CA ARG A 64 7.83 6.40 1.12
C ARG A 64 8.35 5.65 2.34
N ARG A 65 7.93 6.06 3.54
CA ARG A 65 8.31 5.40 4.80
C ARG A 65 7.80 3.97 4.89
N TYR A 66 6.55 3.72 4.47
CA TYR A 66 5.99 2.37 4.41
C TYR A 66 6.83 1.43 3.54
N LEU A 67 7.31 1.90 2.39
CA LEU A 67 8.18 1.09 1.53
C LEU A 67 9.52 0.78 2.19
N LEU A 68 10.08 1.69 2.97
CA LEU A 68 11.35 1.47 3.68
C LEU A 68 11.23 0.62 4.94
N GLU A 69 10.02 0.44 5.48
CA GLU A 69 9.78 -0.32 6.71
C GLU A 69 9.15 -1.69 6.44
N VAL A 70 8.33 -1.84 5.40
CA VAL A 70 7.50 -3.04 5.21
C VAL A 70 7.42 -3.52 3.74
N SER A 71 7.10 -2.62 2.81
CA SER A 71 7.02 -2.87 1.34
C SER A 71 6.28 -4.14 0.89
N GLY A 72 5.00 -4.23 1.23
CA GLY A 72 4.05 -5.14 0.58
C GLY A 72 3.92 -6.52 1.23
N THR A 73 2.98 -7.29 0.72
CA THR A 73 2.61 -8.65 1.21
C THR A 73 3.29 -9.77 0.41
N GLY A 74 4.04 -9.44 -0.62
CA GLY A 74 4.60 -10.43 -1.56
C GLY A 74 3.51 -11.09 -2.41
N PRO A 75 3.83 -12.15 -3.18
CA PRO A 75 2.99 -12.64 -4.28
C PRO A 75 1.68 -13.32 -3.86
N ASN A 76 1.47 -13.55 -2.56
CA ASN A 76 0.35 -14.33 -2.06
C ASN A 76 -0.75 -13.48 -1.40
N GLY A 77 -0.52 -12.18 -1.25
CA GLY A 77 -1.41 -11.31 -0.47
C GLY A 77 -1.54 -11.71 0.99
N ASP A 78 -2.53 -11.13 1.66
CA ASP A 78 -2.94 -11.49 3.01
C ASP A 78 -4.17 -12.44 3.01
N ARG A 79 -4.64 -12.80 4.20
CA ARG A 79 -5.83 -13.66 4.37
C ARG A 79 -7.15 -12.94 4.10
N GLU A 80 -7.12 -11.61 4.06
CA GLU A 80 -8.28 -10.75 3.76
C GLU A 80 -8.34 -10.37 2.27
N TYR A 81 -7.54 -11.05 1.44
CA TYR A 81 -7.47 -10.90 -0.02
C TYR A 81 -6.91 -9.56 -0.52
N PHE A 82 -6.18 -8.83 0.33
CA PHE A 82 -5.37 -7.70 -0.11
C PHE A 82 -4.02 -8.20 -0.61
N ASP A 83 -3.61 -7.75 -1.80
CA ASP A 83 -2.23 -7.84 -2.25
C ASP A 83 -1.62 -6.44 -2.27
N PHE A 84 -0.83 -6.11 -1.24
CA PHE A 84 -0.03 -4.89 -1.23
C PHE A 84 1.23 -5.11 -2.06
N TYR A 85 1.36 -4.34 -3.12
CA TYR A 85 2.51 -4.39 -3.99
C TYR A 85 3.77 -3.91 -3.27
N SER A 86 4.85 -4.64 -3.47
CA SER A 86 6.20 -4.16 -3.14
C SER A 86 6.58 -3.01 -4.06
N LEU A 87 7.68 -2.31 -3.76
CA LEU A 87 8.20 -1.22 -4.60
C LEU A 87 8.25 -1.60 -6.10
N PHE A 88 8.70 -2.82 -6.41
CA PHE A 88 8.82 -3.31 -7.80
C PHE A 88 7.50 -3.73 -8.44
N GLY A 89 6.45 -3.90 -7.63
CA GLY A 89 5.09 -4.21 -8.10
C GLY A 89 4.22 -2.96 -8.32
N LEU A 90 4.65 -1.78 -7.86
CA LEU A 90 3.90 -0.53 -8.04
C LEU A 90 3.70 -0.22 -9.52
N LYS A 91 2.50 0.26 -9.86
CA LYS A 91 2.12 0.60 -11.25
C LYS A 91 1.64 2.03 -11.32
N LEU A 92 2.13 2.79 -12.29
CA LEU A 92 1.54 4.09 -12.61
C LEU A 92 0.13 3.88 -13.16
N GLY A 93 -0.82 4.71 -12.72
CA GLY A 93 -2.13 4.75 -13.32
C GLY A 93 -2.03 5.04 -14.82
N SER A 94 -2.86 4.38 -15.61
CA SER A 94 -2.91 4.56 -17.07
C SER A 94 -4.34 4.84 -17.51
N GLU A 95 -4.50 5.37 -18.73
CA GLU A 95 -5.77 5.82 -19.33
C GLU A 95 -6.91 4.79 -19.31
N LYS A 96 -6.60 3.52 -19.07
CA LYS A 96 -7.57 2.45 -18.89
C LYS A 96 -7.48 1.92 -17.46
N PRO A 97 -8.09 2.58 -16.45
CA PRO A 97 -8.57 1.83 -15.30
C PRO A 97 -9.48 0.74 -15.89
N TRP A 98 -8.99 -0.49 -15.91
CA TRP A 98 -9.46 -1.65 -16.65
C TRP A 98 -10.86 -1.50 -17.25
N ILE A 99 -10.91 -1.36 -18.59
CA ILE A 99 -12.11 -1.58 -19.39
C ILE A 99 -12.53 -3.03 -19.12
N ALA A 100 -13.46 -3.27 -18.19
CA ALA A 100 -14.42 -4.40 -18.20
C ALA A 100 -15.17 -4.52 -16.86
N MET A 101 -16.06 -3.57 -16.55
CA MET A 101 -17.32 -3.96 -15.87
C MET A 101 -18.26 -4.71 -16.85
N GLY A 102 -17.84 -4.91 -18.10
CA GLY A 102 -18.57 -5.66 -19.14
C GLY A 102 -19.86 -4.98 -19.61
N ASP A 103 -20.31 -3.92 -18.93
CA ASP A 103 -21.58 -3.23 -19.13
C ASP A 103 -21.47 -2.01 -20.06
N GLY A 104 -20.27 -1.63 -20.47
CA GLY A 104 -20.03 -0.47 -21.32
C GLY A 104 -20.16 0.88 -20.62
N SER A 105 -20.22 0.91 -19.28
CA SER A 105 -20.23 2.14 -18.51
C SER A 105 -18.92 2.93 -18.69
N LEU A 106 -19.06 4.24 -18.89
CA LEU A 106 -17.92 5.14 -19.04
C LEU A 106 -17.48 5.65 -17.67
N PHE A 107 -16.17 5.65 -17.43
CA PHE A 107 -15.60 6.25 -16.24
C PHE A 107 -15.93 7.74 -16.15
N THR A 108 -16.55 8.17 -15.04
CA THR A 108 -16.87 9.56 -14.75
C THR A 108 -15.82 10.13 -13.79
N ALA A 109 -14.90 10.93 -14.33
CA ALA A 109 -13.84 11.59 -13.58
C ALA A 109 -14.07 13.10 -13.49
N PRO A 110 -13.62 13.77 -12.41
CA PRO A 110 -13.45 15.21 -12.41
C PRO A 110 -12.55 15.66 -13.57
N ALA A 111 -12.78 16.86 -14.12
CA ALA A 111 -12.03 17.36 -15.29
C ALA A 111 -10.50 17.42 -15.09
N HIS A 112 -10.05 17.50 -13.84
CA HIS A 112 -8.64 17.55 -13.45
C HIS A 112 -8.05 16.16 -13.11
N PHE A 113 -8.83 15.08 -13.20
CA PHE A 113 -8.31 13.74 -12.97
C PHE A 113 -7.36 13.33 -14.09
N ARG A 114 -6.16 12.90 -13.73
CA ARG A 114 -5.17 12.35 -14.64
C ARG A 114 -4.70 11.01 -14.07
N PRO A 115 -4.89 9.89 -14.78
CA PRO A 115 -4.47 8.58 -14.30
C PRO A 115 -3.01 8.52 -13.87
N GLU A 116 -2.13 9.20 -14.62
CA GLU A 116 -0.70 9.31 -14.38
C GLU A 116 -0.32 10.06 -13.09
N ASP A 117 -1.28 10.70 -12.42
CA ASP A 117 -1.09 11.32 -11.11
C ASP A 117 -1.16 10.31 -9.96
N PHE A 118 -1.40 9.02 -10.25
CA PHE A 118 -1.62 7.99 -9.23
C PHE A 118 -0.66 6.81 -9.39
N LEU A 119 -0.29 6.20 -8.26
CA LEU A 119 0.35 4.88 -8.20
C LEU A 119 -0.63 3.87 -7.60
N ILE A 120 -0.86 2.78 -8.31
CA ILE A 120 -1.58 1.61 -7.81
C ILE A 120 -0.63 0.85 -6.88
N PHE A 121 -1.05 0.67 -5.64
CA PHE A 121 -0.21 0.09 -4.59
C PHE A 121 -0.77 -1.17 -3.96
N ALA A 122 -2.06 -1.46 -4.15
CA ALA A 122 -2.65 -2.70 -3.68
C ALA A 122 -3.79 -3.13 -4.61
N ASP A 123 -4.01 -4.43 -4.71
CA ASP A 123 -5.23 -5.00 -5.26
C ASP A 123 -6.04 -5.73 -4.19
N TYR A 124 -7.31 -5.97 -4.53
CA TYR A 124 -8.24 -6.70 -3.69
C TYR A 124 -8.96 -7.80 -4.49
N LEU A 125 -9.08 -8.99 -3.90
CA LEU A 125 -9.75 -10.16 -4.47
C LEU A 125 -9.27 -10.52 -5.89
N GLN A 126 -7.95 -10.54 -6.11
CA GLN A 126 -7.37 -10.94 -7.40
C GLN A 126 -7.92 -10.14 -8.58
N ILE A 127 -7.74 -8.81 -8.55
CA ILE A 127 -8.11 -7.88 -9.63
C ILE A 127 -9.63 -7.59 -9.71
N CYS A 128 -10.39 -7.72 -8.61
CA CYS A 128 -11.76 -7.18 -8.58
C CYS A 128 -11.76 -5.64 -8.62
N TYR A 129 -10.89 -5.02 -7.83
CA TYR A 129 -10.57 -3.60 -7.86
C TYR A 129 -9.22 -3.38 -7.16
N ALA A 130 -8.71 -2.17 -7.24
CA ALA A 130 -7.41 -1.82 -6.66
C ALA A 130 -7.47 -0.52 -5.87
N TYR A 131 -6.37 -0.20 -5.20
CA TYR A 131 -6.18 1.06 -4.47
C TYR A 131 -5.02 1.82 -5.06
N ALA A 132 -5.22 3.12 -5.23
CA ALA A 132 -4.21 3.99 -5.78
C ALA A 132 -3.98 5.22 -4.89
N ILE A 133 -2.73 5.65 -4.80
CA ILE A 133 -2.30 6.83 -4.05
C ILE A 133 -1.90 7.95 -5.01
N ARG A 134 -2.38 9.16 -4.74
CA ARG A 134 -2.04 10.34 -5.54
C ARG A 134 -0.61 10.80 -5.25
N ILE A 135 0.18 10.96 -6.31
CA ILE A 135 1.61 11.31 -6.28
C ILE A 135 1.95 12.60 -7.04
N ARG A 136 0.98 13.18 -7.77
CA ARG A 136 1.10 14.46 -8.48
C ARG A 136 -0.19 15.28 -8.30
N GLY A 137 -0.10 16.59 -8.54
CA GLY A 137 -1.21 17.54 -8.39
C GLY A 137 -0.99 18.52 -7.24
N ASP A 138 -2.10 19.06 -6.72
CA ASP A 138 -2.05 20.06 -5.64
C ASP A 138 -1.50 19.44 -4.35
N ALA A 139 -0.67 20.20 -3.63
CA ALA A 139 -0.02 19.72 -2.41
C ALA A 139 -1.00 19.19 -1.34
N SER A 140 -2.23 19.72 -1.29
CA SER A 140 -3.28 19.27 -0.38
C SER A 140 -3.92 17.93 -0.79
N GLN A 141 -3.67 17.45 -2.00
CA GLN A 141 -4.21 16.19 -2.54
C GLN A 141 -3.16 15.08 -2.56
N ILE A 142 -1.86 15.41 -2.51
CA ILE A 142 -0.78 14.41 -2.48
C ILE A 142 -0.95 13.47 -1.29
N GLY A 143 -0.91 12.16 -1.56
CA GLY A 143 -1.11 11.13 -0.55
C GLY A 143 -2.57 10.68 -0.39
N GLU A 144 -3.53 11.32 -1.04
CA GLU A 144 -4.91 10.84 -1.12
C GLU A 144 -4.96 9.42 -1.69
N VAL A 145 -5.77 8.57 -1.08
CA VAL A 145 -6.01 7.20 -1.52
C VAL A 145 -7.43 7.07 -2.07
N VAL A 146 -7.53 6.40 -3.22
CA VAL A 146 -8.77 6.22 -3.98
C VAL A 146 -8.96 4.75 -4.33
N HIS A 147 -10.21 4.35 -4.57
CA HIS A 147 -10.48 3.12 -5.30
C HIS A 147 -10.06 3.30 -6.77
N TRP A 148 -9.47 2.26 -7.34
CA TRP A 148 -8.99 2.21 -8.71
C TRP A 148 -9.68 1.08 -9.47
N GLY A 149 -10.01 1.33 -10.75
CA GLY A 149 -10.78 0.39 -11.57
C GLY A 149 -12.31 0.53 -11.41
N THR A 150 -12.79 1.63 -10.84
CA THR A 150 -14.22 1.94 -10.64
C THR A 150 -14.79 2.76 -11.79
N THR A 151 -16.12 2.91 -11.86
CA THR A 151 -16.79 3.74 -12.88
C THR A 151 -16.87 5.22 -12.52
N ALA A 152 -16.49 5.59 -11.29
CA ALA A 152 -16.39 6.97 -10.85
C ALA A 152 -15.19 7.18 -9.93
N TYR A 153 -14.65 8.39 -9.93
CA TYR A 153 -13.62 8.77 -8.97
C TYR A 153 -14.14 8.62 -7.53
N SER A 154 -13.46 7.80 -6.73
CA SER A 154 -13.93 7.37 -5.41
C SER A 154 -12.82 7.51 -4.36
N PRO A 155 -12.66 8.70 -3.74
CA PRO A 155 -11.69 8.91 -2.68
C PRO A 155 -12.12 8.20 -1.39
N ILE A 156 -11.13 7.62 -0.71
CA ILE A 156 -11.30 6.86 0.53
C ILE A 156 -10.81 7.69 1.72
N CYS A 157 -9.56 8.17 1.63
CA CYS A 157 -8.92 8.93 2.68
C CYS A 157 -7.82 9.85 2.14
N THR A 158 -7.36 10.77 2.98
CA THR A 158 -6.42 11.84 2.58
C THR A 158 -4.95 11.49 2.76
N SER A 159 -4.62 10.32 3.31
CA SER A 159 -3.23 9.87 3.46
C SER A 159 -3.14 8.35 3.48
N PHE A 160 -1.95 7.84 3.13
CA PHE A 160 -1.64 6.41 3.25
C PHE A 160 -1.70 5.91 4.69
N ARG A 161 -1.33 6.74 5.67
CA ARG A 161 -1.41 6.36 7.08
C ARG A 161 -2.84 6.04 7.48
N VAL A 162 -3.78 6.92 7.12
CA VAL A 162 -5.20 6.70 7.40
C VAL A 162 -5.68 5.43 6.69
N PHE A 163 -5.23 5.16 5.46
CA PHE A 163 -5.57 3.92 4.77
C PHE A 163 -5.14 2.68 5.56
N ILE A 164 -3.92 2.65 6.11
CA ILE A 164 -3.46 1.53 6.93
C ILE A 164 -4.29 1.40 8.21
N ASP A 165 -4.67 2.51 8.86
CA ASP A 165 -5.54 2.47 10.04
C ASP A 165 -6.94 1.89 9.68
N LEU A 166 -7.47 2.19 8.48
CA LEU A 166 -8.72 1.60 7.98
C LEU A 166 -8.57 0.10 7.70
N TYR A 167 -7.46 -0.29 7.08
CA TYR A 167 -7.16 -1.67 6.72
C TYR A 167 -7.03 -2.56 7.95
N LEU A 168 -6.30 -2.11 8.97
CA LEU A 168 -6.17 -2.85 10.23
C LEU A 168 -7.49 -2.94 11.02
N ALA A 169 -8.41 -2.00 10.79
CA ALA A 169 -9.71 -1.96 11.43
C ALA A 169 -10.81 -2.70 10.64
N ASP A 170 -10.50 -3.27 9.46
CA ASP A 170 -11.49 -3.83 8.53
C ASP A 170 -12.65 -2.85 8.25
N ASP A 171 -12.29 -1.58 7.99
CA ASP A 171 -13.29 -0.51 7.87
C ASP A 171 -14.10 -0.65 6.56
N PRO A 172 -15.45 -0.61 6.62
CA PRO A 172 -16.31 -0.77 5.45
C PRO A 172 -16.03 0.22 4.29
N ARG A 173 -15.41 1.37 4.57
CA ARG A 173 -15.03 2.36 3.54
C ARG A 173 -14.07 1.81 2.50
N LEU A 174 -13.31 0.77 2.82
CA LEU A 174 -12.44 0.08 1.87
C LEU A 174 -13.21 -0.72 0.81
N HIS A 175 -14.48 -1.01 1.09
CA HIS A 175 -15.34 -1.85 0.27
C HIS A 175 -16.57 -1.10 -0.25
N ASP A 176 -16.82 0.13 0.21
CA ASP A 176 -17.87 1.02 -0.28
C ASP A 176 -17.48 1.62 -1.64
N ILE A 177 -17.38 0.73 -2.62
CA ILE A 177 -17.05 1.08 -3.99
C ILE A 177 -18.25 1.76 -4.59
N LYS A 178 -18.09 3.05 -4.88
CA LYS A 178 -19.05 3.80 -5.68
C LYS A 178 -18.99 3.33 -7.13
N ALA A 179 -19.78 2.31 -7.46
CA ALA A 179 -20.18 1.95 -8.83
C ALA A 179 -21.54 1.22 -8.80
N LEU A 180 -22.43 1.55 -9.74
CA LEU A 180 -23.81 1.05 -9.99
C LEU A 180 -24.96 1.89 -9.39
N SER A 181 -25.17 3.11 -9.89
CA SER A 181 -26.52 3.73 -9.98
C SER A 181 -26.76 4.25 -11.38
#